data_AF-A0A942W085-F1
#
_entry.id   AF-A0A942W085-F1
#
_cell.length_a   1.000
_cell.length_b   1.000
_cell.length_c   1.000
_cell.angle_alpha   90.00
_cell.angle_beta   90.00
_cell.angle_gamma   90.00
#
_symmetry.space_group_name_H-M   'P 1'
#
loop_
_entity.id
_entity.type
_entity.pdbx_description
1 polymer ?
#
loop_
_entity_poly.entity_id
_entity_poly.type
_entity_poly.pdbx_seq_one_letter_code
_entity_poly.pdbx_strand_id
1 'polypeptide(L)'
;MRGDDADERARFRHRRIPVQDDFIAYNLKELGLSTHVLHNNTATFYDRDKVFSKLGFDSFTSIEYMNDVEYNEIGWAEDGILTGEILDLLDSTAARDLIYTISVQPHGAYPAESESAEIEVVSGVEDEALRGELEYYATQLRAVDDFLRALTEALEALGEPAVLVVYGDHMPSLEIEESALDSGNLYTTEYAVWANFPLEAEDMDVKAYQLASHVFEMLGVNNGTLTKFHQMNDWSGAYETELRTLQYDMLYGDRVVYGGENPFAETDMRFGTRDVVLHRASVRGDTLTAYGENFTPYSVICIDGRRVETAFVSENEITCPADSLSPDARVSVWQVAEDGTALSSAVVYEESG
;
A
#
# COMPACT_ATOMS: atom_id res chain seq x y z
N MET A 1 -11.78 -18.87 -62.10
CA MET A 1 -12.76 -19.23 -61.07
C MET A 1 -12.15 -20.24 -60.14
N ARG A 2 -11.79 -19.79 -58.95
CA ARG A 2 -11.82 -20.44 -57.63
C ARG A 2 -10.84 -19.62 -56.80
N GLY A 3 -11.43 -18.61 -56.15
CA GLY A 3 -10.75 -17.73 -55.22
C GLY A 3 -10.55 -18.43 -53.90
N ASP A 4 -9.47 -18.02 -53.25
CA ASP A 4 -8.89 -18.57 -52.04
C ASP A 4 -9.83 -18.57 -50.84
N ASP A 5 -9.76 -19.66 -50.09
CA ASP A 5 -10.15 -19.74 -48.69
C ASP A 5 -9.27 -18.78 -47.87
N ALA A 6 -9.89 -17.78 -47.26
CA ALA A 6 -9.26 -16.93 -46.25
C ALA A 6 -10.11 -16.96 -44.96
N ASP A 7 -9.77 -17.94 -44.13
CA ASP A 7 -9.59 -17.88 -42.67
C ASP A 7 -10.56 -16.97 -41.88
N GLU A 8 -11.68 -17.57 -41.44
CA GLU A 8 -12.51 -17.09 -40.33
C GLU A 8 -11.74 -17.20 -38.99
N ARG A 9 -10.82 -16.27 -38.72
CA ARG A 9 -10.23 -16.09 -37.38
C ARG A 9 -10.77 -14.84 -36.70
N ALA A 10 -11.25 -15.07 -35.49
CA ALA A 10 -12.01 -14.17 -34.64
C ALA A 10 -11.42 -12.75 -34.51
N ARG A 11 -12.33 -11.79 -34.61
CA ARG A 11 -12.14 -10.33 -34.54
C ARG A 11 -12.08 -9.80 -33.10
N PHE A 12 -11.23 -10.36 -32.24
CA PHE A 12 -11.04 -9.76 -30.91
C PHE A 12 -10.10 -8.56 -31.02
N ARG A 13 -10.67 -7.35 -30.99
CA ARG A 13 -9.91 -6.13 -30.73
C ARG A 13 -9.82 -5.96 -29.22
N HIS A 14 -8.69 -6.34 -28.64
CA HIS A 14 -8.37 -5.99 -27.27
C HIS A 14 -8.14 -4.47 -27.19
N ARG A 15 -9.09 -3.75 -26.60
CA ARG A 15 -8.80 -2.40 -26.07
C ARG A 15 -8.47 -2.59 -24.60
N ARG A 16 -7.28 -2.14 -24.18
CA ARG A 16 -7.03 -1.91 -22.76
C ARG A 16 -7.93 -0.76 -22.34
N ILE A 17 -8.78 -0.99 -21.36
CA ILE A 17 -9.60 0.05 -20.74
C ILE A 17 -8.68 0.73 -19.72
N PRO A 18 -8.40 2.05 -19.87
CA PRO A 18 -7.70 2.80 -18.84
C PRO A 18 -8.57 2.78 -17.58
N VAL A 19 -8.03 2.30 -16.44
CA VAL A 19 -8.73 2.18 -15.15
C VAL A 19 -8.56 3.44 -14.30
N GLN A 20 -8.19 4.58 -14.90
CA GLN A 20 -8.23 5.86 -14.20
C GLN A 20 -9.69 6.29 -14.09
N ASP A 21 -10.18 6.47 -12.88
CA ASP A 21 -11.56 6.80 -12.61
C ASP A 21 -11.69 7.61 -11.32
N ASP A 22 -12.92 7.91 -10.94
CA ASP A 22 -13.28 8.64 -9.73
C ASP A 22 -12.96 7.82 -8.45
N PHE A 23 -11.70 7.92 -8.03
CA PHE A 23 -11.18 7.36 -6.78
C PHE A 23 -10.97 8.46 -5.72
N ILE A 24 -10.99 8.04 -4.45
CA ILE A 24 -10.89 8.96 -3.30
C ILE A 24 -9.63 9.84 -3.34
N ALA A 25 -8.52 9.36 -3.88
CA ALA A 25 -7.29 10.15 -3.99
C ALA A 25 -7.47 11.34 -4.94
N TYR A 26 -8.08 11.15 -6.12
CA TYR A 26 -8.41 12.29 -7.00
C TYR A 26 -9.37 13.27 -6.33
N ASN A 27 -10.39 12.77 -5.62
CA ASN A 27 -11.39 13.61 -4.96
C ASN A 27 -10.81 14.48 -3.85
N LEU A 28 -9.89 13.93 -3.05
CA LEU A 28 -9.25 14.67 -1.97
C LEU A 28 -8.14 15.61 -2.46
N LYS A 29 -7.49 15.30 -3.59
CA LYS A 29 -6.60 16.25 -4.28
C LYS A 29 -7.31 17.53 -4.70
N GLU A 30 -8.58 17.47 -5.10
CA GLU A 30 -9.38 18.68 -5.39
C GLU A 30 -9.53 19.60 -4.18
N LEU A 31 -9.41 19.04 -2.97
CA LEU A 31 -9.42 19.77 -1.70
C LEU A 31 -8.02 20.18 -1.23
N GLY A 32 -6.98 19.89 -2.01
CA GLY A 32 -5.60 20.24 -1.72
C GLY A 32 -4.87 19.25 -0.80
N LEU A 33 -5.37 18.01 -0.67
CA LEU A 33 -4.66 16.97 0.08
C LEU A 33 -3.56 16.33 -0.78
N SER A 34 -2.42 16.03 -0.17
CA SER A 34 -1.44 15.08 -0.71
C SER A 34 -1.93 13.66 -0.43
N THR A 35 -1.60 12.72 -1.32
CA THR A 35 -2.15 11.35 -1.26
C THR A 35 -1.04 10.32 -1.28
N HIS A 36 -1.00 9.48 -0.26
CA HIS A 36 0.10 8.56 -0.02
C HIS A 36 -0.43 7.14 0.19
N VAL A 37 0.29 6.16 -0.33
CA VAL A 37 0.14 4.76 0.05
C VAL A 37 1.36 4.33 0.85
N LEU A 38 1.12 3.56 1.91
CA LEU A 38 2.15 2.95 2.73
C LEU A 38 1.91 1.44 2.83
N HIS A 39 2.96 0.63 2.66
CA HIS A 39 2.87 -0.81 2.87
C HIS A 39 4.20 -1.37 3.38
N ASN A 40 4.20 -2.07 4.50
CA ASN A 40 5.39 -2.79 5.01
C ASN A 40 5.63 -4.12 4.29
N ASN A 41 5.35 -4.19 2.99
CA ASN A 41 5.68 -5.33 2.12
C ASN A 41 6.06 -4.83 0.72
N THR A 42 6.55 -5.72 -0.14
CA THR A 42 7.11 -5.39 -1.45
C THR A 42 6.13 -4.66 -2.38
N ALA A 43 6.64 -3.65 -3.09
CA ALA A 43 5.86 -2.80 -3.98
C ALA A 43 5.14 -3.55 -5.11
N THR A 44 5.73 -4.63 -5.63
CA THR A 44 5.22 -5.33 -6.81
C THR A 44 4.15 -6.36 -6.48
N PHE A 45 3.93 -6.66 -5.20
CA PHE A 45 2.86 -7.56 -4.77
C PHE A 45 1.49 -6.98 -5.16
N TYR A 46 0.66 -7.77 -5.83
CA TYR A 46 -0.59 -7.34 -6.46
C TYR A 46 -0.45 -6.23 -7.53
N ASP A 47 0.72 -6.09 -8.18
CA ASP A 47 1.00 -5.04 -9.17
C ASP A 47 0.77 -3.61 -8.64
N ARG A 48 0.92 -3.43 -7.31
CA ARG A 48 0.63 -2.15 -6.63
C ARG A 48 1.51 -1.01 -7.15
N ASP A 49 2.76 -1.30 -7.48
CA ASP A 49 3.70 -0.41 -8.17
C ASP A 49 3.12 0.21 -9.47
N LYS A 50 2.20 -0.48 -10.15
CA LYS A 50 1.58 -0.03 -11.41
C LYS A 50 0.16 0.49 -11.25
N VAL A 51 -0.51 0.17 -10.15
CA VAL A 51 -1.95 0.44 -9.97
C VAL A 51 -2.18 1.75 -9.23
N PHE A 52 -1.40 2.05 -8.20
CA PHE A 52 -1.67 3.24 -7.36
C PHE A 52 -1.54 4.57 -8.11
N SER A 53 -0.66 4.67 -9.11
CA SER A 53 -0.58 5.83 -10.02
C SER A 53 -1.90 6.09 -10.75
N LYS A 54 -2.63 5.02 -11.11
CA LYS A 54 -3.92 5.10 -11.81
C LYS A 54 -5.06 5.44 -10.89
N LEU A 55 -4.95 5.06 -9.61
CA LEU A 55 -5.90 5.41 -8.55
C LEU A 55 -5.72 6.86 -8.06
N GLY A 56 -4.67 7.55 -8.50
CA GLY A 56 -4.47 8.96 -8.25
C GLY A 56 -3.59 9.27 -7.05
N PHE A 57 -2.79 8.32 -6.54
CA PHE A 57 -1.87 8.58 -5.42
C PHE A 57 -0.60 9.31 -5.87
N ASP A 58 -0.12 10.26 -5.06
CA ASP A 58 1.12 11.03 -5.28
C ASP A 58 2.37 10.22 -4.95
N SER A 59 2.31 9.40 -3.91
CA SER A 59 3.41 8.50 -3.58
C SER A 59 2.99 7.11 -3.12
N PHE A 60 3.93 6.18 -3.24
CA PHE A 60 3.86 4.84 -2.68
C PHE A 60 5.17 4.50 -1.95
N THR A 61 5.10 4.42 -0.62
CA THR A 61 6.20 3.96 0.24
C THR A 61 5.96 2.49 0.57
N SER A 62 6.83 1.62 0.10
CA SER A 62 6.80 0.18 0.33
C SER A 62 7.99 -0.25 1.22
N ILE A 63 8.08 -1.54 1.58
CA ILE A 63 9.19 -2.06 2.42
C ILE A 63 10.57 -1.75 1.83
N GLU A 64 10.67 -1.60 0.50
CA GLU A 64 11.90 -1.22 -0.16
C GLU A 64 12.46 0.14 0.31
N TYR A 65 11.65 0.98 0.96
CA TYR A 65 12.04 2.30 1.45
C TYR A 65 12.17 2.36 2.98
N MET A 66 12.12 1.21 3.66
CA MET A 66 12.20 1.12 5.13
C MET A 66 13.55 0.56 5.59
N ASN A 67 13.99 0.98 6.77
CA ASN A 67 15.16 0.43 7.49
C ASN A 67 14.71 -0.16 8.83
N ASP A 68 15.57 -0.98 9.43
CA ASP A 68 15.36 -1.57 10.75
C ASP A 68 14.01 -2.30 10.90
N VAL A 69 13.56 -2.95 9.82
CA VAL A 69 12.32 -3.74 9.81
C VAL A 69 12.51 -5.00 10.66
N GLU A 70 11.68 -5.14 11.68
CA GLU A 70 11.55 -6.36 12.48
C GLU A 70 10.54 -7.32 11.82
N TYR A 71 10.73 -8.62 12.04
CA TYR A 71 9.92 -9.66 11.42
C TYR A 71 9.48 -10.67 12.47
N ASN A 72 8.22 -11.11 12.38
CA ASN A 72 7.71 -12.17 13.23
C ASN A 72 8.30 -13.54 12.84
N GLU A 73 7.98 -14.60 13.60
CA GLU A 73 8.60 -15.92 13.43
C GLU A 73 8.36 -16.57 12.04
N ILE A 74 7.34 -16.13 11.30
CA ILE A 74 7.04 -16.64 9.94
C ILE A 74 7.50 -15.69 8.83
N GLY A 75 8.22 -14.62 9.17
CA GLY A 75 8.88 -13.73 8.21
C GLY A 75 8.03 -12.58 7.68
N TRP A 76 6.90 -12.25 8.31
CA TRP A 76 6.15 -11.04 7.99
C TRP A 76 6.71 -9.85 8.78
N ALA A 77 6.80 -8.69 8.11
CA ALA A 77 7.23 -7.45 8.75
C ALA A 77 6.26 -7.08 9.88
N GLU A 78 6.81 -6.69 11.02
CA GLU A 78 6.01 -6.20 12.14
C GLU A 78 5.46 -4.80 11.82
N ASP A 79 4.21 -4.55 12.21
CA ASP A 79 3.47 -3.33 11.88
C ASP A 79 3.96 -2.12 12.69
N GLY A 80 4.76 -2.33 13.74
CA GLY A 80 5.33 -1.26 14.56
C GLY A 80 6.11 -0.20 13.76
N ILE A 81 6.75 -0.61 12.66
CA ILE A 81 7.47 0.31 11.76
C ILE A 81 6.54 1.34 11.11
N LEU A 82 5.27 0.99 10.88
CA LEU A 82 4.32 1.82 10.15
C LEU A 82 4.01 3.13 10.88
N THR A 83 4.08 3.17 12.21
CA THR A 83 3.83 4.42 12.97
C THR A 83 4.84 5.50 12.58
N GLY A 84 6.13 5.16 12.56
CA GLY A 84 7.18 6.10 12.16
C GLY A 84 7.02 6.56 10.72
N GLU A 85 6.77 5.62 9.82
CA GLU A 85 6.56 5.89 8.39
C GLU A 85 5.32 6.78 8.15
N ILE A 86 4.22 6.58 8.87
CA ILE A 86 3.04 7.46 8.80
C ILE A 86 3.39 8.88 9.22
N LEU A 87 4.14 9.06 10.32
CA LEU A 87 4.56 10.38 10.77
C LEU A 87 5.50 11.06 9.76
N ASP A 88 6.42 10.29 9.17
CA ASP A 88 7.30 10.78 8.10
C ASP A 88 6.52 11.23 6.86
N LEU A 89 5.41 10.55 6.53
CA LEU A 89 4.51 10.97 5.45
C LEU A 89 3.82 12.30 5.80
N LEU A 90 3.26 12.42 7.00
CA LEU A 90 2.58 13.64 7.47
C LEU A 90 3.53 14.85 7.50
N ASP A 91 4.81 14.64 7.85
CA ASP A 91 5.83 15.69 7.85
C ASP A 91 6.42 15.98 6.46
N SER A 92 6.11 15.16 5.44
CA SER A 92 6.75 15.26 4.11
C SER A 92 6.24 16.44 3.27
N THR A 93 5.04 16.96 3.58
CA THR A 93 4.46 18.12 2.89
C THR A 93 3.81 19.07 3.89
N ALA A 94 3.55 20.31 3.48
CA ALA A 94 2.77 21.26 4.28
C ALA A 94 1.25 21.16 4.03
N ALA A 95 0.84 20.27 3.12
CA ALA A 95 -0.56 20.00 2.85
C ALA A 95 -1.12 19.03 3.90
N ARG A 96 -2.43 18.84 3.92
CA ARG A 96 -3.04 17.73 4.66
C ARG A 96 -2.94 16.46 3.83
N ASP A 97 -3.01 15.32 4.48
CA ASP A 97 -2.76 14.04 3.80
C ASP A 97 -3.98 13.11 3.80
N LEU A 98 -4.11 12.35 2.71
CA LEU A 98 -4.74 11.04 2.71
C LEU A 98 -3.62 10.00 2.74
N ILE A 99 -3.56 9.20 3.80
CA ILE A 99 -2.62 8.09 3.90
C ILE A 99 -3.40 6.78 3.89
N TYR A 100 -3.18 5.96 2.87
CA TYR A 100 -3.71 4.60 2.79
C TYR A 100 -2.62 3.60 3.19
N THR A 101 -2.67 3.15 4.44
CA THR A 101 -1.70 2.20 5.00
C THR A 101 -2.23 0.77 4.92
N ILE A 102 -1.38 -0.14 4.45
CA ILE A 102 -1.64 -1.57 4.37
C ILE A 102 -0.64 -2.28 5.29
N SER A 103 -1.11 -2.89 6.37
CA SER A 103 -0.30 -3.76 7.22
C SER A 103 -0.14 -5.16 6.62
N VAL A 104 0.84 -5.91 7.11
CA VAL A 104 1.09 -7.30 6.68
C VAL A 104 1.30 -8.26 7.84
N GLN A 105 1.59 -7.78 9.05
CA GLN A 105 2.00 -8.62 10.17
C GLN A 105 1.07 -9.81 10.48
N PRO A 106 -0.28 -9.66 10.53
CA PRO A 106 -1.16 -10.77 10.88
C PRO A 106 -1.44 -11.74 9.72
N HIS A 107 -0.67 -11.69 8.63
CA HIS A 107 -0.85 -12.57 7.47
C HIS A 107 -0.44 -14.03 7.79
N GLY A 108 -1.18 -14.99 7.24
CA GLY A 108 -0.92 -16.42 7.39
C GLY A 108 0.05 -17.01 6.34
N ALA A 109 0.18 -18.33 6.22
CA ALA A 109 -0.48 -19.35 7.04
C ALA A 109 0.07 -19.38 8.47
N TYR A 110 -0.80 -19.64 9.44
CA TYR A 110 -0.44 -19.64 10.85
C TYR A 110 0.18 -20.99 11.24
N PRO A 111 1.19 -21.01 12.12
CA PRO A 111 1.79 -22.24 12.57
C PRO A 111 0.93 -22.92 13.65
N ALA A 112 0.83 -24.25 13.58
CA ALA A 112 0.20 -25.07 14.61
C ALA A 112 1.01 -25.15 15.92
N GLU A 113 2.31 -24.89 15.86
CA GLU A 113 3.21 -24.79 17.02
C GLU A 113 4.04 -23.52 16.85
N SER A 114 4.02 -22.65 17.85
CA SER A 114 4.72 -21.37 17.83
C SER A 114 5.62 -21.24 19.05
N GLU A 115 6.82 -20.70 18.86
CA GLU A 115 7.72 -20.35 19.97
C GLU A 115 7.47 -18.91 20.47
N SER A 116 6.80 -18.08 19.67
CA SER A 116 6.52 -16.67 19.95
C SER A 116 5.08 -16.38 20.40
N ALA A 117 4.17 -17.34 20.31
CA ALA A 117 2.80 -17.18 20.80
C ALA A 117 2.78 -16.95 22.32
N GLU A 118 2.20 -15.82 22.75
CA GLU A 118 2.09 -15.44 24.17
C GLU A 118 0.67 -15.63 24.71
N ILE A 119 -0.33 -15.70 23.83
CA ILE A 119 -1.74 -15.88 24.20
C ILE A 119 -2.11 -17.37 24.11
N GLU A 120 -2.70 -17.90 25.17
CA GLU A 120 -3.16 -19.29 25.26
C GLU A 120 -4.68 -19.41 25.11
N VAL A 121 -5.14 -20.37 24.30
CA VAL A 121 -6.55 -20.75 24.14
C VAL A 121 -6.87 -21.85 25.15
N VAL A 122 -7.44 -21.45 26.28
CA VAL A 122 -7.65 -22.34 27.44
C VAL A 122 -8.81 -23.34 27.29
N SER A 123 -9.73 -23.14 26.33
CA SER A 123 -10.90 -24.00 26.11
C SER A 123 -11.60 -23.72 24.77
N GLY A 124 -12.51 -24.59 24.34
CA GLY A 124 -13.42 -24.35 23.21
C GLY A 124 -12.90 -24.81 21.84
N VAL A 125 -11.61 -25.15 21.75
CA VAL A 125 -10.96 -25.67 20.54
C VAL A 125 -10.31 -27.00 20.89
N GLU A 126 -10.83 -28.10 20.34
CA GLU A 126 -10.33 -29.46 20.63
C GLU A 126 -9.13 -29.83 19.74
N ASP A 127 -9.14 -29.38 18.48
CA ASP A 127 -8.05 -29.61 17.53
C ASP A 127 -6.80 -28.84 17.97
N GLU A 128 -5.71 -29.57 18.20
CA GLU A 128 -4.44 -29.00 18.68
C GLU A 128 -3.78 -28.07 17.66
N ALA A 129 -3.90 -28.37 16.36
CA ALA A 129 -3.32 -27.53 15.31
C ALA A 129 -4.07 -26.21 15.19
N LEU A 130 -5.41 -26.26 15.11
CA LEU A 130 -6.24 -25.06 15.09
C LEU A 130 -6.06 -24.23 16.36
N ARG A 131 -5.86 -24.88 17.51
CA ARG A 131 -5.58 -24.17 18.77
C ARG A 131 -4.29 -23.36 18.66
N GLY A 132 -3.19 -23.96 18.22
CA GLY A 132 -1.92 -23.25 18.06
C GLY A 132 -1.98 -22.13 17.01
N GLU A 133 -2.68 -22.36 15.90
CA GLU A 133 -2.91 -21.32 14.88
C GLU A 133 -3.68 -20.12 15.44
N LEU A 134 -4.71 -20.37 16.28
CA LEU A 134 -5.48 -19.33 16.96
C LEU A 134 -4.66 -18.58 18.02
N GLU A 135 -3.85 -19.30 18.80
CA GLU A 135 -2.94 -18.72 19.79
C GLU A 135 -1.93 -17.78 19.13
N TYR A 136 -1.35 -18.22 18.02
CA TYR A 136 -0.45 -17.40 17.22
C TYR A 136 -1.16 -16.18 16.63
N TYR A 137 -2.29 -16.37 15.96
CA TYR A 137 -3.07 -15.29 15.36
C TYR A 137 -3.50 -14.25 16.40
N ALA A 138 -4.01 -14.69 17.56
CA ALA A 138 -4.37 -13.80 18.66
C ALA A 138 -3.16 -13.02 19.18
N THR A 139 -1.99 -13.64 19.25
CA THR A 139 -0.74 -12.96 19.61
C THR A 139 -0.37 -11.88 18.59
N GLN A 140 -0.51 -12.14 17.29
CA GLN A 140 -0.32 -11.12 16.25
C GLN A 140 -1.34 -9.98 16.38
N LEU A 141 -2.61 -10.27 16.65
CA LEU A 141 -3.63 -9.24 16.90
C LEU A 141 -3.30 -8.35 18.11
N ARG A 142 -2.67 -8.91 19.15
CA ARG A 142 -2.20 -8.13 20.28
C ARG A 142 -1.08 -7.15 19.89
N ALA A 143 -0.16 -7.57 19.03
CA ALA A 143 0.87 -6.68 18.50
C ALA A 143 0.27 -5.58 17.59
N VAL A 144 -0.75 -5.91 16.78
CA VAL A 144 -1.51 -4.91 16.00
C VAL A 144 -2.22 -3.91 16.92
N ASP A 145 -2.82 -4.34 18.04
CA ASP A 145 -3.41 -3.45 19.05
C ASP A 145 -2.36 -2.50 19.67
N ASP A 146 -1.17 -3.01 19.98
CA ASP A 146 -0.06 -2.19 20.49
C ASP A 146 0.42 -1.17 19.44
N PHE A 147 0.49 -1.55 18.16
CA PHE A 147 0.74 -0.62 17.04
C PHE A 147 -0.33 0.48 16.94
N LEU A 148 -1.63 0.12 16.96
CA LEU A 148 -2.73 1.07 16.88
C LEU A 148 -2.74 2.03 18.08
N ARG A 149 -2.35 1.55 19.27
CA ARG A 149 -2.15 2.41 20.45
C ARG A 149 -1.05 3.43 20.22
N ALA A 150 0.12 3.00 19.76
CA ALA A 150 1.24 3.92 19.48
C ALA A 150 0.87 4.94 18.39
N LEU A 151 0.16 4.51 17.35
CA LEU A 151 -0.30 5.38 16.28
C LEU A 151 -1.31 6.43 16.79
N THR A 152 -2.31 6.01 17.55
CA THR A 152 -3.32 6.95 18.10
C THR A 152 -2.68 7.95 19.07
N GLU A 153 -1.77 7.52 19.94
CA GLU A 153 -1.00 8.42 20.82
C GLU A 153 -0.19 9.46 20.01
N ALA A 154 0.43 9.05 18.90
CA ALA A 154 1.16 9.95 18.02
C ALA A 154 0.23 10.94 17.29
N LEU A 155 -0.91 10.47 16.78
CA LEU A 155 -1.91 11.31 16.11
C LEU A 155 -2.60 12.30 17.07
N GLU A 156 -2.75 11.96 18.36
CA GLU A 156 -3.19 12.92 19.38
C GLU A 156 -2.20 14.07 19.56
N ALA A 157 -0.90 13.80 19.39
CA ALA A 157 0.17 14.79 19.53
C ALA A 157 0.45 15.61 18.26
N LEU A 158 -0.14 15.24 17.11
CA LEU A 158 0.13 15.82 15.78
C LEU A 158 -0.16 17.34 15.69
N GLY A 159 -1.02 17.87 16.56
CA GLY A 159 -1.34 19.30 16.61
C GLY A 159 -2.27 19.79 15.48
N GLU A 160 -2.79 18.88 14.66
CA GLU A 160 -3.83 19.14 13.65
C GLU A 160 -4.94 18.08 13.68
N PRO A 161 -6.15 18.37 13.14
CA PRO A 161 -7.25 17.43 13.13
C PRO A 161 -6.93 16.17 12.30
N ALA A 162 -7.01 15.00 12.95
CA ALA A 162 -6.74 13.70 12.33
C ALA A 162 -7.94 12.76 12.50
N VAL A 163 -8.19 11.95 11.48
CA VAL A 163 -9.16 10.84 11.50
C VAL A 163 -8.43 9.57 11.07
N LEU A 164 -8.50 8.55 11.90
CA LEU A 164 -8.00 7.20 11.62
C LEU A 164 -9.17 6.27 11.36
N VAL A 165 -9.14 5.59 10.22
CA VAL A 165 -10.08 4.53 9.88
C VAL A 165 -9.30 3.22 9.84
N VAL A 166 -9.67 2.27 10.71
CA VAL A 166 -9.09 0.94 10.75
C VAL A 166 -10.16 -0.04 10.32
N TYR A 167 -9.85 -0.99 9.44
CA TYR A 167 -10.78 -2.04 9.06
C TYR A 167 -10.04 -3.34 8.73
N GLY A 168 -10.64 -4.48 9.06
CA GLY A 168 -10.15 -5.78 8.59
C GLY A 168 -10.52 -5.97 7.12
N ASP A 169 -9.57 -6.40 6.30
CA ASP A 169 -9.78 -6.62 4.87
C ASP A 169 -10.52 -7.94 4.57
N HIS A 170 -10.21 -9.00 5.34
CA HIS A 170 -10.92 -10.27 5.31
C HIS A 170 -10.72 -11.08 6.60
N MET A 171 -11.49 -12.16 6.75
CA MET A 171 -11.26 -13.14 7.82
C MET A 171 -9.91 -13.86 7.63
N PRO A 172 -9.18 -14.16 8.71
CA PRO A 172 -7.93 -14.92 8.64
C PRO A 172 -8.15 -16.30 8.01
N SER A 173 -7.12 -16.85 7.38
CA SER A 173 -7.16 -18.18 6.75
C SER A 173 -7.08 -19.31 7.78
N LEU A 174 -7.98 -19.31 8.75
CA LEU A 174 -8.14 -20.35 9.77
C LEU A 174 -9.30 -21.27 9.36
N GLU A 175 -9.19 -22.57 9.68
CA GLU A 175 -10.25 -23.54 9.43
C GLU A 175 -11.40 -23.40 10.45
N ILE A 176 -12.13 -22.28 10.35
CA ILE A 176 -13.26 -21.92 11.24
C ILE A 176 -14.57 -21.98 10.46
N GLU A 177 -15.58 -22.60 11.06
CA GLU A 177 -16.93 -22.70 10.52
C GLU A 177 -17.77 -21.46 10.89
N GLU A 178 -18.75 -21.08 10.05
CA GLU A 178 -19.66 -19.94 10.30
C GLU A 178 -20.34 -20.02 11.68
N SER A 179 -20.68 -21.23 12.14
CA SER A 179 -21.33 -21.46 13.43
C SER A 179 -20.46 -21.13 14.64
N ALA A 180 -19.16 -20.94 14.45
CA ALA A 180 -18.22 -20.55 15.49
C ALA A 180 -18.09 -19.02 15.62
N LEU A 181 -18.72 -18.24 14.72
CA LEU A 181 -18.65 -16.79 14.72
C LEU A 181 -19.98 -16.16 15.17
N ASP A 182 -19.90 -15.14 16.02
CA ASP A 182 -21.07 -14.37 16.47
C ASP A 182 -21.77 -13.63 15.32
N SER A 183 -21.02 -13.25 14.28
CA SER A 183 -21.54 -12.63 13.05
C SER A 183 -22.39 -13.60 12.20
N GLY A 184 -22.27 -14.91 12.44
CA GLY A 184 -22.90 -15.95 11.65
C GLY A 184 -22.49 -15.98 10.17
N ASN A 185 -21.39 -15.33 9.78
CA ASN A 185 -20.86 -15.41 8.40
C ASN A 185 -19.34 -15.15 8.35
N LEU A 186 -18.67 -15.75 7.35
CA LEU A 186 -17.21 -15.64 7.14
C LEU A 186 -16.78 -14.37 6.37
N TYR A 187 -17.71 -13.47 6.02
CA TYR A 187 -17.47 -12.36 5.09
C TYR A 187 -17.67 -10.98 5.74
N THR A 188 -17.69 -10.94 7.07
CA THR A 188 -17.82 -9.70 7.86
C THR A 188 -16.58 -9.52 8.70
N THR A 189 -16.01 -8.33 8.66
CA THR A 189 -14.90 -7.88 9.48
C THR A 189 -15.29 -6.61 10.22
N GLU A 190 -14.56 -6.28 11.28
CA GLU A 190 -14.79 -5.06 12.05
C GLU A 190 -14.08 -3.86 11.41
N TYR A 191 -14.61 -2.66 11.69
CA TYR A 191 -13.93 -1.41 11.42
C TYR A 191 -14.15 -0.44 12.60
N ALA A 192 -13.25 0.52 12.73
CA ALA A 192 -13.32 1.59 13.72
C ALA A 192 -12.98 2.93 13.07
N VAL A 193 -13.67 3.98 13.50
CA VAL A 193 -13.36 5.36 13.16
C VAL A 193 -12.96 6.09 14.43
N TRP A 194 -11.75 6.61 14.45
CA TRP A 194 -11.20 7.38 15.56
C TRP A 194 -10.82 8.78 15.07
N ALA A 195 -10.98 9.79 15.93
CA ALA A 195 -10.57 11.15 15.63
C ALA A 195 -9.98 11.83 16.87
N ASN A 196 -8.97 12.68 16.68
CA ASN A 196 -8.38 13.47 17.77
C ASN A 196 -9.18 14.74 18.11
N PHE A 197 -10.39 14.87 17.58
CA PHE A 197 -11.35 15.95 17.83
C PHE A 197 -12.77 15.38 17.95
N PRO A 198 -13.73 16.11 18.55
CA PRO A 198 -15.11 15.65 18.60
C PRO A 198 -15.70 15.46 17.20
N LEU A 199 -16.05 14.23 16.88
CA LEU A 199 -16.71 13.83 15.64
C LEU A 199 -18.03 13.15 15.97
N GLU A 200 -19.14 13.62 15.40
CA GLU A 200 -20.40 12.89 15.49
C GLU A 200 -20.30 11.68 14.56
N ALA A 201 -20.40 10.49 15.15
CA ALA A 201 -20.34 9.22 14.43
C ALA A 201 -21.63 8.45 14.64
N GLU A 202 -22.07 7.77 13.58
CA GLU A 202 -23.15 6.79 13.63
C GLU A 202 -22.53 5.40 13.59
N ASP A 203 -22.93 4.55 14.52
CA ASP A 203 -22.57 3.13 14.54
C ASP A 203 -23.48 2.38 13.57
N MET A 204 -22.92 1.81 12.51
CA MET A 204 -23.67 1.10 11.49
C MET A 204 -22.84 0.07 10.71
N ASP A 205 -23.51 -0.95 10.19
CA ASP A 205 -22.87 -1.89 9.26
C ASP A 205 -22.75 -1.28 7.86
N VAL A 206 -21.55 -1.32 7.29
CA VAL A 206 -21.28 -0.84 5.92
C VAL A 206 -20.60 -1.91 5.08
N LYS A 207 -20.75 -1.84 3.75
CA LYS A 207 -19.87 -2.55 2.83
C LYS A 207 -18.56 -1.78 2.69
N ALA A 208 -17.45 -2.48 2.42
CA ALA A 208 -16.14 -1.84 2.24
C ALA A 208 -16.17 -0.69 1.20
N TYR A 209 -16.94 -0.84 0.11
CA TYR A 209 -17.11 0.19 -0.91
C TYR A 209 -17.99 1.39 -0.49
N GLN A 210 -18.65 1.34 0.68
CA GLN A 210 -19.42 2.44 1.27
C GLN A 210 -18.64 3.18 2.36
N LEU A 211 -17.63 2.54 2.96
CA LEU A 211 -16.94 3.05 4.15
C LEU A 211 -16.36 4.45 3.94
N ALA A 212 -15.65 4.68 2.84
CA ALA A 212 -15.07 6.00 2.56
C ALA A 212 -16.13 7.10 2.46
N SER A 213 -17.23 6.86 1.74
CA SER A 213 -18.31 7.85 1.63
C SER A 213 -19.02 8.13 2.95
N HIS A 214 -19.14 7.11 3.80
CA HIS A 214 -19.72 7.23 5.14
C HIS A 214 -18.86 8.13 6.03
N VAL A 215 -17.55 7.88 6.08
CA VAL A 215 -16.61 8.72 6.84
C VAL A 215 -16.54 10.14 6.26
N PHE A 216 -16.54 10.30 4.94
CA PHE A 216 -16.56 11.62 4.31
C PHE A 216 -17.83 12.41 4.64
N GLU A 217 -18.97 11.75 4.79
CA GLU A 217 -20.21 12.41 5.21
C GLU A 217 -20.09 13.00 6.61
N MET A 218 -19.51 12.26 7.57
CA MET A 218 -19.21 12.77 8.92
C MET A 218 -18.31 14.01 8.89
N LEU A 219 -17.44 14.11 7.88
CA LEU A 219 -16.50 15.22 7.69
C LEU A 219 -17.04 16.34 6.80
N GLY A 220 -18.27 16.21 6.29
CA GLY A 220 -18.86 17.17 5.37
C GLY A 220 -18.18 17.22 3.99
N VAL A 221 -17.47 16.16 3.61
CA VAL A 221 -16.81 15.99 2.31
C VAL A 221 -17.73 15.23 1.37
N ASN A 222 -17.94 15.79 0.17
CA ASN A 222 -18.79 15.18 -0.85
C ASN A 222 -18.16 15.23 -2.25
N ASN A 223 -16.84 15.32 -2.36
CA ASN A 223 -16.14 15.30 -3.65
C ASN A 223 -16.19 13.89 -4.27
N GLY A 224 -16.30 13.85 -5.60
CA GLY A 224 -16.48 12.60 -6.35
C GLY A 224 -17.93 12.27 -6.70
N THR A 225 -18.10 11.64 -7.85
CA THR A 225 -19.37 11.10 -8.35
C THR A 225 -19.82 9.90 -7.51
N LEU A 226 -18.95 8.93 -7.24
CA LEU A 226 -19.27 7.76 -6.42
C LEU A 226 -19.57 8.16 -4.98
N THR A 227 -18.75 9.02 -4.37
CA THR A 227 -18.99 9.55 -3.02
C THR A 227 -20.39 10.16 -2.91
N LYS A 228 -20.74 11.07 -3.84
CA LYS A 228 -22.05 11.70 -3.93
C LYS A 228 -23.17 10.69 -4.12
N PHE A 229 -22.96 9.71 -4.99
CA PHE A 229 -23.93 8.65 -5.22
C PHE A 229 -24.19 7.86 -3.93
N HIS A 230 -23.16 7.46 -3.20
CA HIS A 230 -23.32 6.76 -1.93
C HIS A 230 -24.05 7.62 -0.89
N GLN A 231 -23.67 8.89 -0.71
CA GLN A 231 -24.28 9.78 0.30
C GLN A 231 -25.74 10.18 -0.03
N MET A 232 -26.14 10.18 -1.30
CA MET A 232 -27.50 10.55 -1.70
C MET A 232 -28.48 9.36 -1.73
N ASN A 233 -28.06 8.15 -1.37
CA ASN A 233 -28.88 6.94 -1.44
C ASN A 233 -28.99 6.25 -0.08
N ASP A 234 -30.18 5.73 0.25
CA ASP A 234 -30.49 5.02 1.50
C ASP A 234 -29.89 3.59 1.57
N TRP A 235 -28.89 3.28 0.76
CA TRP A 235 -28.21 1.97 0.64
C TRP A 235 -29.13 0.74 0.59
N SER A 236 -30.32 0.92 0.00
CA SER A 236 -31.36 -0.11 -0.07
C SER A 236 -32.14 -0.02 -1.38
N GLY A 237 -33.00 -1.00 -1.64
CA GLY A 237 -33.85 -1.02 -2.82
C GLY A 237 -33.07 -1.04 -4.14
N ALA A 238 -33.20 0.00 -4.96
CA ALA A 238 -32.59 0.08 -6.28
C ALA A 238 -31.08 0.41 -6.26
N TYR A 239 -30.55 0.81 -5.10
CA TYR A 239 -29.17 1.25 -4.90
C TYR A 239 -28.12 0.36 -5.60
N GLU A 240 -28.16 -0.96 -5.41
CA GLU A 240 -27.16 -1.85 -6.02
C GLU A 240 -27.25 -1.89 -7.56
N THR A 241 -28.45 -1.80 -8.11
CA THR A 241 -28.65 -1.82 -9.57
C THR A 241 -28.20 -0.51 -10.18
N GLU A 242 -28.45 0.61 -9.50
CA GLU A 242 -28.02 1.93 -9.92
C GLU A 242 -26.50 2.09 -9.79
N LEU A 243 -25.91 1.61 -8.70
CA LEU A 243 -24.45 1.57 -8.51
C LEU A 243 -23.78 0.78 -9.64
N ARG A 244 -24.29 -0.40 -9.98
CA ARG A 244 -23.77 -1.20 -11.09
C ARG A 244 -23.90 -0.50 -12.44
N THR A 245 -24.98 0.25 -12.65
CA THR A 245 -25.20 1.02 -13.87
C THR A 245 -24.18 2.15 -13.97
N LEU A 246 -23.95 2.87 -12.87
CA LEU A 246 -22.96 3.93 -12.77
C LEU A 246 -21.53 3.39 -13.00
N GLN A 247 -21.15 2.32 -12.27
CA GLN A 247 -19.85 1.66 -12.45
C GLN A 247 -19.66 1.15 -13.88
N TYR A 248 -20.72 0.62 -14.51
CA TYR A 248 -20.65 0.21 -15.90
C TYR A 248 -20.38 1.39 -16.82
N ASP A 249 -21.08 2.52 -16.67
CA ASP A 249 -20.86 3.72 -17.49
C ASP A 249 -19.43 4.28 -17.33
N MET A 250 -18.94 4.34 -16.09
CA MET A 250 -17.59 4.85 -15.75
C MET A 250 -16.47 3.98 -16.36
N LEU A 251 -16.55 2.67 -16.14
CA LEU A 251 -15.49 1.73 -16.52
C LEU A 251 -15.60 1.25 -17.98
N TYR A 252 -16.80 0.92 -18.45
CA TYR A 252 -17.01 0.16 -19.69
C TYR A 252 -17.91 0.84 -20.72
N GLY A 253 -18.74 1.78 -20.30
CA GLY A 253 -19.76 2.42 -21.11
C GLY A 253 -19.26 3.64 -21.87
N ASP A 254 -20.20 4.55 -22.15
CA ASP A 254 -19.93 5.77 -22.92
C ASP A 254 -19.44 6.91 -22.03
N ARG A 255 -19.22 6.68 -20.72
CA ARG A 255 -18.80 7.69 -19.74
C ARG A 255 -19.71 8.91 -19.76
N VAL A 256 -21.01 8.66 -19.87
CA VAL A 256 -22.05 9.70 -19.89
C VAL A 256 -21.97 10.57 -18.65
N VAL A 257 -21.64 9.98 -17.50
CA VAL A 257 -21.48 10.69 -16.24
C VAL A 257 -20.39 11.77 -16.29
N TYR A 258 -19.40 11.62 -17.18
CA TYR A 258 -18.32 12.58 -17.42
C TYR A 258 -18.50 13.39 -18.72
N GLY A 259 -19.66 13.30 -19.38
CA GLY A 259 -19.89 13.97 -20.66
C GLY A 259 -19.22 13.31 -21.87
N GLY A 260 -18.83 12.04 -21.76
CA GLY A 260 -18.29 11.24 -22.87
C GLY A 260 -16.76 11.04 -22.85
N GLU A 261 -16.05 11.73 -21.96
CA GLU A 261 -14.59 11.67 -21.86
C GLU A 261 -14.17 11.40 -20.41
N ASN A 262 -13.09 10.64 -20.20
CA ASN A 262 -12.57 10.41 -18.85
C ASN A 262 -11.69 11.60 -18.43
N PRO A 263 -12.03 12.31 -17.34
CA PRO A 263 -11.27 13.47 -16.88
C PRO A 263 -10.01 13.08 -16.07
N PHE A 264 -9.87 11.82 -15.66
CA PHE A 264 -8.79 11.37 -14.79
C PHE A 264 -7.57 10.93 -15.60
N ALA A 265 -6.44 11.55 -15.31
CA ALA A 265 -5.13 11.21 -15.85
C ALA A 265 -4.30 10.47 -14.79
N GLU A 266 -3.48 9.52 -15.24
CA GLU A 266 -2.55 8.81 -14.36
C GLU A 266 -1.61 9.80 -13.67
N THR A 267 -1.44 9.63 -12.36
CA THR A 267 -0.54 10.47 -11.56
C THR A 267 0.91 10.06 -11.81
N ASP A 268 1.80 11.04 -11.90
CA ASP A 268 3.25 10.82 -11.85
C ASP A 268 3.64 10.48 -10.40
N MET A 269 3.42 9.21 -10.04
CA MET A 269 3.57 8.72 -8.68
C MET A 269 5.05 8.54 -8.34
N ARG A 270 5.46 9.08 -7.19
CA ARG A 270 6.80 8.89 -6.63
C ARG A 270 6.85 7.64 -5.76
N PHE A 271 7.94 6.90 -5.80
CA PHE A 271 8.18 5.82 -4.83
C PHE A 271 9.00 6.33 -3.64
N GLY A 272 8.53 6.02 -2.43
CA GLY A 272 9.06 6.58 -1.18
C GLY A 272 8.80 8.07 -1.02
N THR A 273 9.09 8.61 0.17
CA THR A 273 9.04 10.06 0.45
C THR A 273 10.41 10.70 0.60
N ARG A 274 11.44 9.90 0.82
CA ARG A 274 12.84 10.32 0.88
C ARG A 274 13.55 9.88 -0.40
N ASP A 275 14.22 10.82 -1.05
CA ASP A 275 14.99 10.48 -2.25
C ASP A 275 16.22 9.68 -1.86
N VAL A 276 16.48 8.59 -2.58
CA VAL A 276 17.79 7.97 -2.57
C VAL A 276 18.76 8.96 -3.21
N VAL A 277 19.84 9.31 -2.51
CA VAL A 277 20.84 10.26 -3.02
C VAL A 277 22.20 9.61 -3.05
N LEU A 278 22.88 9.68 -4.18
CA LEU A 278 24.29 9.27 -4.32
C LEU A 278 25.18 10.52 -4.37
N HIS A 279 25.93 10.77 -3.30
CA HIS A 279 26.87 11.89 -3.23
C HIS A 279 28.18 11.60 -3.94
N ARG A 280 28.76 10.42 -3.68
CA ARG A 280 30.02 10.00 -4.31
C ARG A 280 30.17 8.49 -4.30
N ALA A 281 30.93 7.97 -5.25
CA ALA A 281 31.43 6.61 -5.22
C ALA A 281 32.96 6.61 -5.27
N SER A 282 33.62 5.73 -4.52
CA SER A 282 35.08 5.63 -4.52
C SER A 282 35.54 4.19 -4.42
N VAL A 283 36.60 3.86 -5.16
CA VAL A 283 37.24 2.55 -5.10
C VAL A 283 38.41 2.58 -4.11
N ARG A 284 38.48 1.61 -3.21
CA ARG A 284 39.62 1.37 -2.32
C ARG A 284 39.96 -0.12 -2.33
N GLY A 285 41.13 -0.46 -2.87
CA GLY A 285 41.48 -1.87 -3.11
C GLY A 285 40.50 -2.49 -4.11
N ASP A 286 39.90 -3.60 -3.73
CA ASP A 286 38.95 -4.36 -4.57
C ASP A 286 37.48 -4.06 -4.22
N THR A 287 37.20 -2.94 -3.55
CA THR A 287 35.84 -2.54 -3.12
C THR A 287 35.47 -1.16 -3.66
N LEU A 288 34.29 -1.08 -4.28
CA LEU A 288 33.62 0.16 -4.60
C LEU A 288 32.65 0.47 -3.46
N THR A 289 32.79 1.67 -2.88
CA THR A 289 31.86 2.17 -1.86
C THR A 289 31.09 3.36 -2.41
N ALA A 290 29.77 3.30 -2.37
CA ALA A 290 28.87 4.41 -2.64
C ALA A 290 28.46 5.06 -1.31
N TYR A 291 28.60 6.38 -1.24
CA TYR A 291 28.23 7.21 -0.10
C TYR A 291 27.07 8.11 -0.47
N GLY A 292 26.06 8.15 0.39
CA GLY A 292 24.79 8.79 0.06
C GLY A 292 23.86 8.99 1.25
N GLU A 293 22.57 9.09 0.96
CA GLU A 293 21.49 9.24 1.92
C GLU A 293 20.31 8.35 1.54
N ASN A 294 19.56 7.93 2.56
CA ASN A 294 18.34 7.13 2.45
C ASN A 294 18.56 5.81 1.72
N PHE A 295 19.73 5.20 1.86
CA PHE A 295 19.92 3.82 1.45
C PHE A 295 19.16 2.87 2.38
N THR A 296 18.69 1.78 1.80
CA THR A 296 18.06 0.68 2.54
C THR A 296 18.68 -0.65 2.09
N PRO A 297 18.33 -1.78 2.73
CA PRO A 297 18.72 -3.11 2.25
C PRO A 297 18.36 -3.39 0.78
N TYR A 298 17.43 -2.63 0.20
CA TYR A 298 16.96 -2.74 -1.18
C TYR A 298 17.65 -1.77 -2.16
N SER A 299 18.61 -0.97 -1.68
CA SER A 299 19.43 -0.08 -2.50
C SER A 299 20.58 -0.84 -3.18
N VAL A 300 20.63 -0.77 -4.51
CA VAL A 300 21.56 -1.56 -5.33
C VAL A 300 22.47 -0.65 -6.16
N ILE A 301 23.78 -0.88 -6.08
CA ILE A 301 24.76 -0.22 -6.95
C ILE A 301 24.53 -0.69 -8.39
N CYS A 302 24.53 0.27 -9.32
CA CYS A 302 24.45 0.05 -10.75
C CYS A 302 25.67 0.63 -11.45
N ILE A 303 26.38 -0.21 -12.22
CA ILE A 303 27.56 0.15 -13.02
C ILE A 303 27.15 0.09 -14.50
N ASP A 304 27.24 1.23 -15.19
CA ASP A 304 26.83 1.38 -16.61
C ASP A 304 25.39 0.89 -16.87
N GLY A 305 24.50 1.18 -15.92
CA GLY A 305 23.08 0.77 -15.97
C GLY A 305 22.84 -0.72 -15.67
N ARG A 306 23.85 -1.45 -15.17
CA ARG A 306 23.72 -2.84 -14.75
C ARG A 306 23.87 -2.95 -13.25
N ARG A 307 22.86 -3.55 -12.61
CA ARG A 307 22.90 -3.90 -11.19
C ARG A 307 24.05 -4.85 -10.89
N VAL A 308 24.69 -4.64 -9.76
CA VAL A 308 25.71 -5.54 -9.21
C VAL A 308 25.31 -5.98 -7.81
N GLU A 309 25.85 -7.12 -7.38
CA GLU A 309 25.69 -7.59 -6.01
C GLU A 309 26.20 -6.50 -5.05
N THR A 310 25.30 -6.04 -4.19
CA THR A 310 25.53 -4.89 -3.32
C THR A 310 25.31 -5.32 -1.88
N ALA A 311 26.27 -5.03 -1.02
CA ALA A 311 26.14 -5.19 0.42
C ALA A 311 25.71 -3.87 1.04
N PHE A 312 24.58 -3.90 1.75
CA PHE A 312 24.12 -2.81 2.59
C PHE A 312 25.03 -2.69 3.82
N VAL A 313 25.53 -1.48 4.10
CA VAL A 313 26.37 -1.20 5.27
C VAL A 313 25.63 -0.28 6.25
N SER A 314 25.04 0.79 5.73
CA SER A 314 24.18 1.72 6.47
C SER A 314 23.34 2.56 5.51
N GLU A 315 22.46 3.41 6.05
CA GLU A 315 21.67 4.36 5.26
C GLU A 315 22.51 5.36 4.45
N ASN A 316 23.82 5.45 4.73
CA ASN A 316 24.74 6.35 4.05
C ASN A 316 25.84 5.61 3.28
N GLU A 317 25.92 4.28 3.36
CA GLU A 317 27.00 3.51 2.78
C GLU A 317 26.51 2.15 2.24
N ILE A 318 26.82 1.89 0.97
CA ILE A 318 26.65 0.58 0.34
C ILE A 318 27.91 0.21 -0.45
N THR A 319 28.19 -1.07 -0.59
CA THR A 319 29.44 -1.55 -1.21
C THR A 319 29.22 -2.67 -2.21
N CYS A 320 30.12 -2.77 -3.20
CA CYS A 320 30.21 -3.94 -4.06
C CYS A 320 31.69 -4.25 -4.40
N PRO A 321 32.01 -5.46 -4.88
CA PRO A 321 33.31 -5.73 -5.47
C PRO A 321 33.61 -4.75 -6.62
N ALA A 322 34.86 -4.25 -6.68
CA ALA A 322 35.31 -3.30 -7.70
C ALA A 322 35.94 -3.97 -8.93
N ASP A 323 35.82 -5.29 -9.04
CA ASP A 323 36.53 -6.09 -10.04
C ASP A 323 36.26 -5.56 -11.45
N SER A 324 37.32 -5.09 -12.12
CA SER A 324 37.30 -4.63 -13.51
C SER A 324 36.44 -3.38 -13.79
N LEU A 325 36.25 -2.50 -12.80
CA LEU A 325 35.64 -1.18 -13.04
C LEU A 325 36.47 -0.36 -14.04
N SER A 326 35.84 0.01 -15.15
CA SER A 326 36.41 0.95 -16.12
C SER A 326 36.57 2.34 -15.46
N PRO A 327 37.64 3.10 -15.76
CA PRO A 327 37.77 4.49 -15.30
C PRO A 327 36.61 5.39 -15.72
N ASP A 328 35.93 5.06 -16.83
CA ASP A 328 34.80 5.83 -17.38
C ASP A 328 33.43 5.26 -16.95
N ALA A 329 33.41 4.28 -16.05
CA ALA A 329 32.18 3.62 -15.62
C ALA A 329 31.26 4.59 -14.87
N ARG A 330 29.96 4.57 -15.23
CA ARG A 330 28.94 5.37 -14.55
C ARG A 330 28.35 4.59 -13.39
N VAL A 331 28.45 5.17 -12.19
CA VAL A 331 27.85 4.61 -10.98
C VAL A 331 26.51 5.31 -10.72
N SER A 332 25.51 4.52 -10.33
CA SER A 332 24.20 4.99 -9.84
C SER A 332 23.73 4.06 -8.73
N VAL A 333 22.74 4.49 -7.95
CA VAL A 333 22.08 3.63 -6.95
C VAL A 333 20.61 3.54 -7.31
N TRP A 334 20.08 2.33 -7.41
CA TRP A 334 18.67 2.09 -7.71
C TRP A 334 17.99 1.49 -6.49
N GLN A 335 16.75 1.90 -6.26
CA GLN A 335 15.87 1.20 -5.33
C GLN A 335 15.14 0.09 -6.09
N VAL A 336 15.21 -1.13 -5.58
CA VAL A 336 14.82 -2.32 -6.34
C VAL A 336 13.98 -3.26 -5.48
N ALA A 337 12.82 -3.67 -5.98
CA ALA A 337 11.97 -4.68 -5.35
C ALA A 337 12.63 -6.07 -5.42
N GLU A 338 12.15 -7.02 -4.60
CA GLU A 338 12.73 -8.38 -4.52
C GLU A 338 12.72 -9.12 -5.87
N ASP A 339 11.70 -8.90 -6.70
CA ASP A 339 11.60 -9.49 -8.04
C ASP A 339 12.54 -8.83 -9.08
N GLY A 340 13.27 -7.80 -8.67
CA GLY A 340 14.19 -7.05 -9.48
C GLY A 340 13.56 -5.89 -10.25
N THR A 341 12.33 -5.50 -9.98
CA THR A 341 11.73 -4.30 -10.55
C THR A 341 12.42 -3.05 -9.99
N ALA A 342 12.87 -2.16 -10.87
CA ALA A 342 13.45 -0.88 -10.46
C ALA A 342 12.33 0.11 -10.12
N LEU A 343 12.32 0.63 -8.89
CA LEU A 343 11.30 1.55 -8.38
C LEU A 343 11.74 3.01 -8.53
N SER A 344 13.00 3.30 -8.20
CA SER A 344 13.58 4.64 -8.36
C SER A 344 15.10 4.56 -8.57
N SER A 345 15.73 5.66 -8.97
CA SER A 345 17.18 5.70 -9.19
C SER A 345 17.79 7.07 -8.87
N ALA A 346 18.95 7.05 -8.22
CA ALA A 346 19.83 8.18 -8.01
C ALA A 346 21.03 8.12 -8.95
N VAL A 347 21.36 9.24 -9.60
CA VAL A 347 22.59 9.40 -10.40
C VAL A 347 23.54 10.34 -9.66
N VAL A 348 24.85 10.09 -9.74
CA VAL A 348 25.88 10.99 -9.19
C VAL A 348 25.67 12.42 -9.71
N TYR A 349 25.49 13.38 -8.81
CA TYR A 349 25.76 14.78 -9.13
C TYR A 349 27.28 14.92 -9.26
N GLU A 350 27.81 14.92 -10.49
CA GLU A 350 29.16 15.43 -10.70
C GLU A 350 29.12 16.94 -10.43
N GLU A 351 29.70 17.38 -9.31
CA GLU A 351 30.12 18.78 -9.21
C GLU A 351 31.10 19.03 -10.35
N SER A 352 30.61 19.69 -11.40
CA SER A 352 31.44 20.17 -12.48
C SER A 352 32.38 21.26 -11.94
N GLY A 353 33.58 20.83 -11.52
CA GLY A 353 34.85 21.58 -11.57
C GLY A 353 35.00 22.81 -10.68
#